data_AF-A0AAW6Q9E4-F1
#
_entry.id   AF-A0AAW6Q9E4-F1
#
_cell.length_a   1.000
_cell.length_b   1.000
_cell.length_c   1.000
_cell.angle_alpha   90.00
_cell.angle_beta   90.00
_cell.angle_gamma   90.00
#
_symmetry.space_group_name_H-M   'P 1'
#
loop_
_entity.id
_entity.type
_entity.pdbx_description
1 polymer ?
#
loop_
_entity_poly.entity_id
_entity_poly.type
_entity_poly.pdbx_seq_one_letter_code
_entity_poly.pdbx_strand_id
1 'polypeptide(L)' 'MEKVDMVGNPAGLKAFLKLRDNHPAFESVKQNGYIGIPALVLENGDVVLDKDQLSAIFNK' A
#
# COMPACT_ATOMS: atom_id res chain seq x y z
N MET A 1 11.53 7.34 -7.59
CA MET A 1 10.66 6.21 -7.21
C MET A 1 11.53 4.98 -7.00
N GLU A 2 11.95 4.70 -5.78
CA GLU A 2 12.69 3.47 -5.47
C GLU A 2 11.74 2.27 -5.49
N LYS A 3 12.05 1.26 -6.31
CA LYS A 3 11.31 0.00 -6.34
C LYS A 3 11.85 -0.89 -5.23
N VAL A 4 11.01 -1.17 -4.24
CA VAL A 4 11.35 -2.09 -3.16
C VAL A 4 10.79 -3.46 -3.51
N ASP A 5 11.67 -4.37 -3.92
CA ASP A 5 11.31 -5.77 -4.20
C ASP A 5 10.97 -6.51 -2.90
N MET A 6 9.68 -6.81 -2.72
CA MET A 6 9.18 -7.53 -1.54
C MET A 6 9.56 -9.01 -1.52
N VAL A 7 9.84 -9.60 -2.69
CA VAL A 7 10.18 -11.03 -2.86
C VAL A 7 11.69 -11.26 -2.75
N GLY A 8 12.51 -10.28 -3.18
CA GLY A 8 13.97 -10.37 -3.18
C GLY A 8 14.66 -9.80 -1.94
N ASN A 9 13.95 -9.00 -1.13
CA ASN A 9 14.53 -8.33 0.03
C ASN A 9 13.62 -8.43 1.27
N PRO A 10 14.06 -9.09 2.36
CA PRO A 10 13.29 -9.18 3.61
C PRO A 10 13.06 -7.80 4.26
N ALA A 11 13.90 -6.80 3.95
CA ALA A 11 13.68 -5.43 4.40
C ALA A 11 12.45 -4.79 3.73
N GLY A 12 12.20 -5.12 2.46
CA GLY A 12 11.04 -4.63 1.72
C GLY A 12 9.73 -5.19 2.23
N LEU A 13 9.70 -6.49 2.52
CA LEU A 13 8.56 -7.12 3.16
C LEU A 13 8.31 -6.56 4.57
N LYS A 14 9.36 -6.36 5.38
CA LYS A 14 9.23 -5.72 6.71
C LYS A 14 8.67 -4.30 6.61
N ALA A 15 9.14 -3.50 5.65
CA ALA A 15 8.65 -2.14 5.44
C ALA A 15 7.16 -2.14 5.05
N PHE A 16 6.77 -3.02 4.12
CA PHE A 16 5.37 -3.20 3.74
C PHE A 16 4.50 -3.66 4.92
N LEU A 17 4.92 -4.68 5.67
CA LEU A 17 4.18 -5.17 6.83
C LEU A 17 4.00 -4.07 7.88
N LYS A 18 5.04 -3.26 8.12
CA LYS A 18 4.98 -2.15 9.08
C LYS A 18 4.01 -1.06 8.61
N LEU A 19 4.06 -0.71 7.32
CA LEU A 19 3.10 0.23 6.71
C LEU A 19 1.67 -0.31 6.84
N ARG A 20 1.45 -1.56 6.46
CA ARG A 20 0.14 -2.23 6.54
C ARG A 20 -0.42 -2.24 7.96
N ASP A 21 0.43 -2.45 8.96
CA ASP A 21 -0.03 -2.54 10.34
C ASP A 21 -0.26 -1.18 11.01
N ASN A 22 0.39 -0.11 10.51
CA ASN A 22 0.29 1.22 11.10
C ASN A 22 -0.65 2.17 10.32
N HIS A 23 -1.01 1.85 9.08
CA HIS A 23 -1.72 2.79 8.21
C HIS A 23 -3.22 2.46 8.09
N PRO A 24 -4.13 3.42 8.36
CA PRO A 24 -5.57 3.17 8.42
C PRO A 24 -6.19 2.76 7.07
N ALA A 25 -5.57 3.13 5.94
CA ALA A 25 -5.99 2.64 4.63
C ALA A 25 -6.03 1.10 4.54
N PHE A 26 -5.22 0.41 5.35
CA PHE A 26 -5.19 -1.04 5.37
C PHE A 26 -6.24 -1.68 6.28
N GLU A 27 -6.87 -0.93 7.19
CA GLU A 27 -7.92 -1.46 8.08
C GLU A 27 -9.08 -2.04 7.25
N SER A 28 -9.56 -1.28 6.27
CA SER A 28 -10.67 -1.70 5.40
C SER A 28 -10.32 -2.94 4.58
N VAL A 29 -9.10 -3.08 4.07
CA VAL A 29 -8.72 -4.31 3.33
C VAL A 29 -8.48 -5.49 4.27
N LYS A 30 -7.93 -5.27 5.47
CA LYS A 30 -7.75 -6.32 6.50
C LYS A 30 -9.09 -6.88 6.93
N GLN A 31 -10.10 -6.03 7.13
CA GLN A 31 -11.48 -6.45 7.44
C GLN A 31 -12.10 -7.27 6.29
N ASN A 32 -11.78 -6.96 5.04
CA ASN A 32 -12.21 -7.71 3.88
C ASN A 32 -11.37 -8.98 3.60
N GLY A 33 -10.42 -9.33 4.47
CA GLY A 33 -9.54 -10.50 4.28
C GLY A 33 -8.46 -10.31 3.21
N TYR A 34 -8.29 -9.09 2.71
CA TYR A 34 -7.26 -8.75 1.73
C TYR A 34 -5.96 -8.33 2.40
N ILE A 35 -4.85 -8.74 1.79
CA ILE A 35 -3.49 -8.37 2.21
C ILE A 35 -3.11 -6.92 1.85
N GLY A 36 -3.88 -6.25 1.00
CA GLY A 36 -3.62 -4.88 0.54
C GLY A 36 -2.45 -4.78 -0.44
N ILE A 37 -2.35 -5.71 -1.40
CA ILE A 37 -1.35 -5.68 -2.48
C ILE A 37 -2.10 -5.67 -3.82
N PRO A 38 -1.74 -4.80 -4.78
CA PRO A 38 -0.66 -3.81 -4.73
C PRO A 38 -0.97 -2.63 -3.78
N ALA A 39 0.05 -2.12 -3.10
CA ALA A 39 -0.02 -0.88 -2.33
C ALA A 39 0.93 0.16 -2.93
N LEU A 40 0.39 1.32 -3.29
CA LEU A 40 1.15 2.48 -3.69
C LEU A 40 1.12 3.50 -2.56
N VAL A 41 2.29 3.95 -2.13
CA VAL A 41 2.42 5.07 -1.20
C VAL A 41 2.77 6.30 -2.03
N LEU A 42 1.93 7.32 -1.93
CA LEU A 42 2.12 8.61 -2.59
C LEU A 42 3.00 9.52 -1.72
N GLU A 43 3.64 10.52 -2.33
CA GLU A 43 4.52 11.47 -1.61
C GLU A 43 3.79 12.30 -0.55
N ASN A 44 2.47 12.47 -0.69
CA ASN A 44 1.64 13.15 0.29
C ASN A 44 1.28 12.26 1.51
N GLY A 45 1.74 11.01 1.54
CA GLY A 45 1.44 10.04 2.60
C GLY A 45 0.17 9.23 2.37
N ASP A 46 -0.58 9.47 1.28
CA ASP A 46 -1.72 8.63 0.94
C ASP A 46 -1.28 7.24 0.50
N VAL A 47 -2.09 6.24 0.87
CA VAL A 47 -1.88 4.86 0.46
C VAL A 47 -3.03 4.41 -0.41
N VAL A 48 -2.70 3.98 -1.62
CA VAL A 48 -3.63 3.51 -2.62
C VAL A 48 -3.49 2.00 -2.75
N LEU A 49 -4.58 1.30 -2.49
CA LEU A 49 -4.62 -0.17 -2.48
C LEU A 49 -5.36 -0.76 -3.68
N ASP A 50 -6.04 0.09 -4.45
CA ASP A 50 -6.85 -0.31 -5.58
C ASP A 50 -6.70 0.68 -6.74
N LYS A 51 -6.85 0.18 -7.97
CA LYS A 51 -6.75 0.99 -9.18
C LYS A 51 -7.89 2.02 -9.28
N ASP A 52 -9.10 1.70 -8.81
CA ASP A 52 -10.21 2.64 -8.76
C ASP A 52 -9.91 3.80 -7.79
N GLN A 53 -9.27 3.52 -6.65
CA GLN A 53 -8.79 4.57 -5.76
C GLN A 53 -7.70 5.44 -6.43
N LEU A 54 -6.80 4.83 -7.20
CA LEU A 54 -5.78 5.56 -7.94
C LEU A 54 -6.42 6.52 -8.95
N SER A 55 -7.41 6.05 -9.72
CA SER A 55 -8.15 6.88 -10.66
C SER A 55 -8.87 8.03 -9.98
N ALA A 56 -9.47 7.82 -8.80
CA ALA A 56 -10.10 8.89 -8.04
C ALA A 56 -9.11 9.99 -7.59
N ILE A 57 -7.85 9.63 -7.31
CA ILE A 57 -6.81 10.57 -6.87
C ILE A 57 -6.20 11.34 -8.06
N PHE A 58 -5.95 10.67 -9.18
CA PHE A 58 -5.30 11.26 -10.36
C PHE A 58 -6.26 11.92 -11.35
N ASN A 59 -7.57 11.68 -11.27
CA ASN A 59 -8.56 12.26 -12.19
C ASN A 59 -9.13 13.60 -11.66
N LYS A 60 -8.27 14.45 -11.10
CA LYS A 60 -8.64 15.81 -10.68
C LYS A 60 -8.03 16.86 -11.61
#